data_AF-A0A967Z0L1-F1
#
_entry.id   AF-A0A967Z0L1-F1
#
_cell.length_a   1.000
_cell.length_b   1.000
_cell.length_c   1.000
_cell.angle_alpha   90.00
_cell.angle_beta   90.00
_cell.angle_gamma   90.00
#
_symmetry.space_group_name_H-M   'P 1'
#
loop_
_entity.id
_entity.type
_entity.pdbx_description
1 polymer ?
#
loop_
_entity_poly.entity_id
_entity_poly.type
_entity_poly.pdbx_seq_one_letter_code
_entity_poly.pdbx_strand_id
1 'polypeptide(L)' 'MQKRKTIYDSPLDAIVALAKRLSIYEEKYNRASEDFFDNFNKGLLYDDRIDFIEGSNDYQHFLSLKSEFENRLTHVT' A
#
# COMPACT_ATOMS: atom_id res chain seq x y z
N MET A 1 0.21 -19.32 -6.44
CA MET A 1 0.83 -18.00 -6.21
C MET A 1 2.33 -18.19 -6.01
N GLN A 2 3.17 -17.65 -6.90
CA GLN A 2 4.61 -17.57 -6.65
C GLN A 2 4.87 -16.47 -5.61
N LYS A 3 5.55 -16.81 -4.50
CA LYS A 3 6.02 -15.79 -3.55
C LYS A 3 7.11 -14.98 -4.23
N ARG A 4 6.78 -13.77 -4.68
CA ARG A 4 7.77 -12.79 -5.14
C ARG A 4 8.23 -11.99 -3.93
N LYS A 5 9.53 -11.96 -3.68
CA LYS A 5 10.13 -11.11 -2.67
C LYS A 5 10.64 -9.87 -3.36
N THR A 6 9.97 -8.73 -3.16
CA THR A 6 10.47 -7.44 -3.63
C THR A 6 11.60 -7.02 -2.71
N ILE A 7 12.80 -6.85 -3.27
CA ILE A 7 13.96 -6.32 -2.55
C ILE A 7 14.04 -4.84 -2.92
N TYR A 8 14.10 -3.98 -1.91
CA TYR A 8 14.28 -2.54 -2.08
C TYR A 8 15.67 -2.16 -1.57
N ASP A 9 16.32 -1.22 -2.25
CA ASP A 9 17.67 -0.77 -1.89
C ASP A 9 17.68 0.05 -0.60
N SER A 10 16.58 0.75 -0.30
CA SER A 10 16.33 1.39 0.98
C SER A 10 14.84 1.36 1.37
N PRO A 11 14.51 1.60 2.65
CA PRO A 11 13.12 1.76 3.06
C PRO A 11 12.43 2.96 2.37
N LEU A 12 13.19 3.98 1.95
CA LEU A 12 12.64 5.12 1.21
C LEU A 12 12.26 4.70 -0.20
N ASP A 13 13.11 3.91 -0.86
CA ASP A 13 12.82 3.34 -2.18
C ASP A 13 11.59 2.42 -2.12
N ALA A 14 11.39 1.70 -1.02
CA ALA A 14 10.21 0.89 -0.79
C ALA A 14 8.92 1.73 -0.74
N ILE A 15 8.91 2.83 0.02
CA ILE A 15 7.77 3.75 0.09
C ILE A 15 7.48 4.37 -1.28
N VAL A 16 8.53 4.84 -1.99
CA VAL A 16 8.37 5.45 -3.32
C VAL A 16 7.80 4.44 -4.32
N ALA A 17 8.28 3.20 -4.31
CA ALA A 17 7.77 2.14 -5.19
C ALA A 17 6.31 1.80 -4.90
N LEU A 18 5.93 1.70 -3.62
CA LEU A 18 4.54 1.46 -3.21
C LEU A 18 3.63 2.62 -3.60
N ALA A 19 4.04 3.87 -3.35
CA ALA A 19 3.27 5.05 -3.73
C ALA A 19 2.99 5.11 -5.24
N LYS A 20 3.98 4.76 -6.07
CA LYS A 20 3.79 4.66 -7.54
C LYS A 20 2.77 3.59 -7.93
N ARG A 21 2.84 2.41 -7.30
CA ARG A 21 1.89 1.32 -7.57
C ARG A 21 0.47 1.71 -7.16
N LEU A 22 0.32 2.35 -6.00
CA LEU A 22 -0.95 2.87 -5.50
C LEU A 22 -1.52 3.95 -6.43
N SER A 23 -0.72 4.90 -6.90
CA SER A 23 -1.16 5.93 -7.86
C SER A 23 -1.74 5.32 -9.14
N ILE A 24 -1.18 4.22 -9.65
CA ILE A 24 -1.75 3.51 -10.81
C ILE A 24 -3.14 2.93 -10.49
N TYR A 25 -3.32 2.37 -9.29
CA TYR A 25 -4.64 1.87 -8.86
C TYR A 25 -5.64 3.03 -8.70
N GLU A 26 -5.21 4.14 -8.11
CA GLU A 26 -6.05 5.31 -7.90
C GLU A 26 -6.55 5.89 -9.22
N GLU A 27 -5.67 6.03 -10.20
CA GLU A 27 -6.01 6.45 -11.55
C GLU A 27 -6.96 5.46 -12.24
N LYS A 28 -6.68 4.15 -12.13
CA LYS A 28 -7.48 3.09 -12.75
C LYS A 28 -8.93 3.05 -12.23
N TYR A 29 -9.12 3.26 -10.93
CA TYR A 29 -10.42 3.16 -10.28
C TYR A 29 -11.05 4.52 -9.94
N ASN A 30 -10.36 5.62 -10.25
CA ASN A 30 -10.74 6.99 -9.89
C ASN A 30 -11.16 7.11 -8.42
N ARG A 31 -10.35 6.53 -7.52
CA ARG A 31 -10.63 6.40 -6.09
C ARG A 31 -9.33 6.44 -5.31
N ALA A 32 -9.26 7.21 -4.23
CA ALA A 32 -8.09 7.24 -3.36
C ALA A 32 -7.82 5.87 -2.72
N SER A 33 -6.55 5.53 -2.52
CA SER A 33 -6.16 4.26 -1.88
C SER A 33 -6.71 4.13 -0.47
N GLU A 34 -6.83 5.24 0.26
CA GLU A 34 -7.43 5.30 1.60
C GLU A 34 -8.91 4.89 1.58
N ASP A 35 -9.72 5.54 0.74
CA ASP A 35 -11.14 5.23 0.58
C ASP A 35 -11.36 3.80 0.09
N PHE A 36 -10.49 3.35 -0.82
CA PHE A 36 -10.51 1.98 -1.31
C PHE A 36 -10.26 0.98 -0.17
N PHE A 37 -9.20 1.19 0.61
CA PHE A 37 -8.80 0.29 1.69
C PHE A 37 -9.80 0.26 2.84
N ASP A 38 -10.41 1.39 3.19
CA ASP A 38 -11.49 1.45 4.18
C ASP A 38 -12.69 0.60 3.75
N ASN A 39 -13.12 0.74 2.48
CA ASN A 39 -14.18 -0.08 1.92
C ASN A 39 -13.82 -1.56 1.82
N PHE A 40 -12.56 -1.88 1.49
CA PHE A 40 -12.05 -3.26 1.48
C PHE A 40 -12.14 -3.90 2.87
N ASN A 41 -11.67 -3.20 3.91
CA ASN A 41 -11.70 -3.69 5.30
C ASN A 41 -13.13 -3.86 5.82
N LYS A 42 -14.08 -3.03 5.36
CA LYS A 42 -15.50 -3.13 5.70
C LYS A 42 -16.24 -4.23 4.93
N GLY A 43 -15.57 -4.93 3.99
CA GLY A 43 -16.21 -5.93 3.13
C GLY A 43 -17.24 -5.32 2.16
N LEU A 44 -17.14 -4.02 1.88
CA LEU A 44 -18.04 -3.29 0.97
C LEU A 44 -17.60 -3.41 -0.50
N LEU A 45 -16.46 -4.04 -0.75
CA LEU A 45 -16.02 -4.42 -2.07
C LEU A 45 -16.50 -5.84 -2.36
N TYR A 46 -17.61 -5.93 -3.10
CA TYR A 46 -18.28 -7.18 -3.44
C TYR A 46 -17.61 -7.98 -4.55
N ASP A 47 -16.41 -7.58 -4.99
CA ASP A 47 -15.74 -8.15 -6.15
C ASP A 47 -14.42 -8.81 -5.71
N ASP A 48 -14.28 -10.12 -5.94
CA ASP A 48 -13.09 -10.93 -5.63
C ASP A 48 -11.94 -10.66 -6.62
N ARG A 49 -11.80 -9.43 -7.12
CA ARG A 49 -10.74 -9.09 -8.08
C ARG A 49 -9.39 -9.20 -7.40
N ILE A 50 -8.50 -9.94 -8.05
CA ILE A 50 -7.09 -10.06 -7.65
C ILE A 50 -6.48 -8.66 -7.48
N ASP A 51 -6.85 -7.72 -8.35
CA ASP A 51 -6.45 -6.31 -8.35
C ASP A 51 -6.72 -5.62 -7.00
N PHE A 52 -7.84 -5.96 -6.35
CA PHE A 52 -8.23 -5.38 -5.06
C PHE A 52 -7.44 -5.97 -3.90
N ILE A 53 -7.16 -7.27 -3.95
CA ILE A 53 -6.30 -7.93 -2.97
C ILE A 53 -4.87 -7.37 -3.06
N GLU A 54 -4.35 -7.19 -4.28
CA GLU A 54 -3.01 -6.61 -4.51
C GLU A 54 -2.93 -5.15 -4.06
N GLY A 55 -3.93 -4.32 -4.40
CA GLY A 55 -4.00 -2.93 -3.96
C GLY A 55 -4.08 -2.78 -2.44
N SER A 56 -4.90 -3.60 -1.77
CA SER A 56 -5.00 -3.60 -0.30
C SER A 56 -3.69 -4.01 0.37
N ASN A 57 -3.00 -5.01 -0.18
CA ASN A 57 -1.71 -5.44 0.34
C ASN A 57 -0.63 -4.36 0.18
N ASP A 58 -0.60 -3.68 -0.97
CA ASP A 58 0.33 -2.58 -1.21
C ASP A 58 0.07 -1.41 -0.26
N TYR A 59 -1.19 -1.04 -0.03
CA TYR A 59 -1.56 0.05 0.86
C TYR A 59 -1.25 -0.29 2.33
N GLN A 60 -1.55 -1.51 2.77
CA GLN A 60 -1.18 -1.96 4.12
C GLN A 60 0.34 -1.92 4.33
N HIS A 61 1.12 -2.34 3.34
CA HIS A 61 2.58 -2.29 3.42
C HIS A 61 3.10 -0.85 3.46
N PHE A 62 2.51 0.04 2.66
CA PHE A 62 2.82 1.47 2.69
C PHE A 62 2.60 2.07 4.08
N LEU A 63 1.45 1.79 4.71
CA LEU A 63 1.14 2.27 6.07
C LEU A 63 2.14 1.74 7.11
N SER A 64 2.52 0.46 7.01
CA SER A 64 3.52 -0.14 7.90
C SER A 64 4.87 0.58 7.80
N LEU A 65 5.37 0.81 6.59
CA LEU A 65 6.64 1.49 6.37
C LEU A 65 6.56 2.95 6.81
N LYS A 66 5.48 3.66 6.47
CA LYS A 66 5.26 5.04 6.90
C LYS A 66 5.33 5.17 8.43
N SER A 67 4.64 4.29 9.15
CA SER A 67 4.69 4.25 10.62
C SER A 67 6.09 3.95 11.15
N GLU A 68 6.81 3.00 10.56
CA GLU A 68 8.20 2.71 10.94
C GLU A 68 9.11 3.94 10.79
N PHE A 69 8.97 4.67 9.68
CA PHE A 69 9.72 5.90 9.44
C PHE A 69 9.39 7.01 10.44
N GLU A 70 8.10 7.25 10.69
CA GLU A 70 7.64 8.26 11.66
C GLU A 70 8.16 7.94 13.06
N ASN A 71 8.20 6.67 13.45
CA ASN A 71 8.79 6.22 14.72
C ASN A 71 10.31 6.43 14.78
N ARG A 72 11.03 6.17 13.67
CA ARG A 72 12.48 6.44 13.61
C ARG A 72 12.80 7.92 13.66
N LEU A 73 11.96 8.77 13.06
CA LEU A 73 12.13 10.23 13.08
C LEU A 73 11.90 10.82 14.48
N THR A 74 10.92 10.31 15.22
CA THR A 74 10.61 10.77 16.58
C THR A 74 11.68 10.36 17.61
N HIS A 75 12.38 9.25 17.41
CA HIS A 75 13.48 8.79 18.29
C HIS A 75 14.84 9.45 18.01
N VAL A 76 14.94 10.36 17.04
CA VAL A 76 16.17 11.12 16.73
C VAL A 76 16.17 12.51 17.40
N THR A 77 15.20 12.79 18.27
CA THR A 77 15.08 14.03 19.06
C THR A 77 15.45 13.79 20.51
#